data_AF-A0A2V7EAK3-F1
#
_entry.id   AF-A0A2V7EAK3-F1
#
_cell.length_a   1.000
_cell.length_b   1.000
_cell.length_c   1.000
_cell.angle_alpha   90.00
_cell.angle_beta   90.00
_cell.angle_gamma   90.00
#
_symmetry.space_group_name_H-M   'P 1'
#
loop_
_entity.id
_entity.type
_entity.pdbx_description
1 polymer ?
#
loop_
_entity_poly.entity_id
_entity_poly.type
_entity_poly.pdbx_seq_one_letter_code
_entity_poly.pdbx_strand_id
1 'polypeptide(L)'
;MAGLIGASNSPISGVGILSIVICASVFALAVTPTPETRPALVAIALFVTAIVFACATISNDNLQDLKTGQLVGASPMRQQIALIVGVAAGASVIPSVLNLLAKAYGFAGAPNVNVVAANPLPAPQATLISALAQGVIGGKLEWKMLGIGALIGVGLVLADEILGVLKKLRIPPLAVGIGIYLPMSATFAVIVGAVISHWYDGRARAMPNPARADRLGTLVASGLIVGESIWGVINAGLIVGFSKDAPIALVPESFAPAPWLGVLGFVGTIVWLYGWMLRRSAVAR
;
A
#
# COMPACT_ATOMS: atom_id res chain seq x y z
N MET A 1 -2.48 -13.03 2.73
CA MET A 1 -2.17 -12.34 4.01
C MET A 1 -2.77 -10.93 4.00
N ALA A 2 -3.96 -10.74 4.55
CA ALA A 2 -4.51 -9.39 4.75
C ALA A 2 -4.03 -8.87 6.12
N GLY A 3 -3.29 -7.76 6.15
CA GLY A 3 -2.91 -7.07 7.40
C GLY A 3 -1.43 -7.08 7.78
N LEU A 4 -0.58 -7.89 7.15
CA LEU A 4 0.88 -7.74 7.24
C LEU A 4 1.33 -6.83 6.11
N ILE A 5 1.79 -5.62 6.45
CA ILE A 5 2.39 -4.70 5.48
C ILE A 5 3.59 -5.40 4.85
N GLY A 6 3.48 -5.68 3.55
CA GLY A 6 4.47 -6.38 2.75
C GLY A 6 4.34 -7.89 2.81
N ALA A 7 3.97 -8.52 1.70
CA ALA A 7 4.48 -9.86 1.39
C ALA A 7 6.01 -9.72 1.47
N SER A 8 6.61 -10.18 2.57
CA SER A 8 7.87 -9.65 3.13
C SER A 8 9.12 -9.90 2.28
N ASN A 9 8.97 -10.32 1.02
CA ASN A 9 10.07 -10.49 0.08
C ASN A 9 9.67 -10.37 -1.41
N SER A 10 8.56 -9.72 -1.76
CA SER A 10 8.13 -9.64 -3.17
C SER A 10 8.64 -8.36 -3.86
N PRO A 11 9.40 -8.46 -4.97
CA PRO A 11 9.97 -7.29 -5.66
C PRO A 11 8.93 -6.53 -6.51
N ILE A 12 7.64 -6.66 -6.18
CA ILE A 12 6.52 -6.24 -7.03
C ILE A 12 6.63 -4.75 -7.38
N SER A 13 6.89 -3.87 -6.40
CA SER A 13 7.05 -2.44 -6.67
C SER A 13 8.15 -2.13 -7.70
N GLY A 14 9.26 -2.88 -7.69
CA GLY A 14 10.34 -2.73 -8.66
C GLY A 14 9.94 -3.23 -10.06
N VAL A 15 9.23 -4.37 -10.11
CA VAL A 15 8.69 -4.91 -11.36
C VAL A 15 7.75 -3.91 -12.02
N GLY A 16 6.89 -3.22 -11.26
CA GLY A 16 5.99 -2.19 -11.80
C GLY A 16 6.73 -1.01 -12.44
N ILE A 17 7.75 -0.48 -11.76
CA ILE A 17 8.58 0.63 -12.26
C ILE A 17 9.35 0.22 -13.52
N LEU A 18 10.01 -0.94 -13.50
CA LEU A 18 10.75 -1.45 -14.66
C LEU A 18 9.83 -1.71 -15.84
N SER A 19 8.66 -2.31 -15.59
CA SER A 19 7.66 -2.61 -16.63
C SER A 19 7.22 -1.33 -17.33
N ILE A 20 6.86 -0.28 -16.58
CA ILE A 20 6.41 0.96 -17.24
C ILE A 20 7.53 1.65 -17.99
N VAL A 21 8.76 1.69 -17.46
CA VAL A 21 9.90 2.31 -18.15
C VAL A 21 10.22 1.56 -19.44
N ILE A 22 10.26 0.22 -19.41
CA ILE A 22 10.54 -0.62 -20.57
C ILE A 22 9.41 -0.49 -21.61
N CYS A 23 8.15 -0.69 -21.22
CA CYS A 23 7.01 -0.61 -22.12
C CYS A 23 6.92 0.78 -22.77
N ALA A 24 7.02 1.85 -21.97
CA ALA A 24 6.99 3.21 -22.49
C ALA A 24 8.16 3.50 -23.45
N SER A 25 9.36 2.98 -23.17
CA SER A 25 10.52 3.14 -24.04
C SER A 25 10.35 2.41 -25.36
N VAL A 26 9.87 1.17 -25.33
CA VAL A 26 9.59 0.38 -26.54
C VAL A 26 8.54 1.07 -27.41
N PHE A 27 7.45 1.57 -26.82
CA PHE A 27 6.42 2.28 -27.57
C PHE A 27 6.91 3.61 -28.15
N ALA A 28 7.71 4.37 -27.41
CA ALA A 28 8.31 5.60 -27.90
C ALA A 28 9.32 5.38 -29.05
N LEU A 29 9.98 4.22 -29.09
CA LEU A 29 10.87 3.82 -30.19
C LEU A 29 10.10 3.28 -31.40
N ALA A 30 9.00 2.57 -31.17
CA ALA A 30 8.19 1.99 -32.24
C ALA A 30 7.33 3.04 -32.97
N VAL A 31 6.87 4.06 -32.25
CA VAL A 31 6.01 5.13 -32.79
C VAL A 31 6.54 6.47 -32.29
N THR A 32 6.84 7.37 -33.22
CA THR A 32 7.30 8.73 -32.90
C THR A 32 6.24 9.45 -32.05
N PRO A 33 6.58 9.91 -30.83
CA PRO A 33 5.63 10.61 -29.97
C PRO A 33 5.35 12.03 -30.49
N THR A 34 4.16 12.25 -31.05
CA THR A 34 3.62 13.58 -31.41
C THR A 34 2.58 14.02 -30.37
N PRO A 35 2.16 15.31 -30.34
CA PRO A 35 1.09 15.76 -29.46
C PRO A 35 -0.21 14.93 -29.59
N GLU A 36 -0.51 14.44 -30.78
CA GLU A 36 -1.71 13.65 -31.09
C GLU A 36 -1.55 12.18 -30.67
N THR A 37 -0.38 11.57 -30.87
CA THR A 37 -0.16 10.15 -30.54
C THR A 37 0.20 9.92 -29.08
N ARG A 38 0.75 10.93 -28.39
CA ARG A 38 1.25 10.81 -27.01
C ARG A 38 0.20 10.29 -26.01
N PRO A 39 -1.05 10.78 -25.96
CA PRO A 39 -2.04 10.26 -25.02
C PRO A 39 -2.32 8.77 -25.21
N ALA A 40 -2.42 8.33 -26.47
CA ALA A 40 -2.64 6.93 -26.80
C ALA A 40 -1.42 6.05 -26.44
N LEU A 41 -0.21 6.55 -26.67
CA LEU A 41 1.04 5.88 -26.29
C LEU A 41 1.18 5.74 -24.77
N VAL A 42 0.82 6.77 -24.00
CA VAL A 42 0.81 6.68 -22.52
C VAL A 42 -0.24 5.67 -22.04
N ALA A 43 -1.45 5.72 -22.61
CA ALA A 43 -2.52 4.81 -22.25
C ALA A 43 -2.15 3.34 -22.54
N ILE A 44 -1.61 3.03 -23.72
CA ILE A 44 -1.22 1.66 -24.06
C ILE A 44 -0.03 1.18 -23.22
N ALA A 45 0.94 2.04 -22.91
CA ALA A 45 2.05 1.71 -22.02
C ALA A 45 1.55 1.34 -20.61
N LEU A 46 0.63 2.12 -20.06
CA LEU A 46 0.01 1.83 -18.76
C LEU A 46 -0.84 0.57 -18.79
N PHE A 47 -1.59 0.34 -19.87
CA PHE A 47 -2.43 -0.85 -20.02
C PHE A 47 -1.59 -2.14 -20.09
N VAL A 48 -0.54 -2.16 -20.91
CA VAL A 48 0.38 -3.29 -20.98
C VAL A 48 1.11 -3.50 -19.66
N THR A 49 1.55 -2.41 -19.01
CA THR A 49 2.15 -2.47 -17.68
C THR A 49 1.20 -3.10 -16.66
N ALA A 50 -0.09 -2.76 -16.68
CA ALA A 50 -1.07 -3.34 -15.77
C ALA A 50 -1.20 -4.86 -15.95
N ILE A 51 -1.14 -5.36 -17.20
CA ILE A 51 -1.14 -6.80 -17.49
C ILE A 51 0.12 -7.46 -16.93
N VAL A 52 1.31 -6.92 -17.23
CA VAL A 52 2.59 -7.46 -16.72
C VAL A 52 2.59 -7.48 -15.20
N PHE A 53 2.13 -6.39 -14.58
CA PHE A 53 2.06 -6.24 -13.13
C PHE A 53 1.07 -7.22 -12.49
N ALA A 54 -0.09 -7.44 -13.11
CA ALA A 54 -1.05 -8.45 -12.67
C ALA A 54 -0.45 -9.86 -12.74
N CYS A 55 0.18 -10.24 -13.86
CA CYS A 55 0.85 -11.52 -14.00
C CYS A 55 1.96 -11.72 -12.97
N ALA A 56 2.80 -10.71 -12.75
CA ALA A 56 3.89 -10.77 -11.77
C ALA A 56 3.35 -10.92 -10.34
N THR A 57 2.30 -10.18 -9.98
CA THR A 57 1.69 -10.22 -8.65
C THR A 57 1.03 -11.58 -8.40
N ILE A 58 0.21 -12.06 -9.33
CA ILE A 58 -0.47 -13.36 -9.19
C ILE A 58 0.52 -14.52 -9.18
N SER A 59 1.58 -14.46 -10.00
CA SER A 59 2.64 -15.48 -9.99
C SER A 59 3.38 -15.51 -8.65
N ASN A 60 3.74 -14.33 -8.11
CA ASN A 60 4.39 -14.22 -6.82
C ASN A 60 3.51 -14.81 -5.70
N ASP A 61 2.24 -14.41 -5.63
CA ASP A 61 1.33 -14.84 -4.57
C ASP A 61 1.06 -16.34 -4.67
N ASN A 62 0.90 -16.87 -5.89
CA ASN A 62 0.71 -18.31 -6.10
C ASN A 62 1.90 -19.13 -5.58
N LEU A 63 3.15 -18.69 -5.83
CA LEU A 63 4.34 -19.39 -5.33
C LEU A 63 4.40 -19.39 -3.79
N GLN A 64 4.00 -18.29 -3.15
CA GLN A 64 3.99 -18.17 -1.69
C GLN A 64 2.87 -19.02 -1.06
N ASP A 65 1.70 -19.05 -1.68
CA ASP A 65 0.54 -19.81 -1.19
C ASP A 65 0.72 -21.32 -1.41
N LEU A 66 1.31 -21.74 -2.52
CA LEU A 66 1.66 -23.15 -2.76
C LEU A 66 2.70 -23.63 -1.74
N LYS A 67 3.70 -22.80 -1.41
CA LYS A 67 4.70 -23.18 -0.40
C LYS A 67 4.08 -23.32 0.98
N THR A 68 3.25 -22.35 1.38
CA THR A 68 2.54 -22.40 2.67
C THR A 68 1.58 -23.59 2.72
N GLY A 69 0.86 -23.83 1.62
CA GLY A 69 -0.02 -24.98 1.42
C GLY A 69 0.67 -26.31 1.62
N GLN A 70 1.84 -26.48 1.00
CA GLN A 70 2.66 -27.65 1.17
C GLN A 70 3.04 -27.89 2.64
N LEU A 71 3.43 -26.83 3.37
CA LEU A 71 3.85 -26.93 4.77
C LEU A 71 2.72 -27.36 5.72
N VAL A 72 1.47 -27.02 5.40
CA VAL A 72 0.28 -27.39 6.21
C VAL A 72 -0.46 -28.61 5.66
N GLY A 73 0.09 -29.29 4.64
CA GLY A 73 -0.51 -30.49 4.03
C GLY A 73 -1.77 -30.23 3.20
N ALA A 74 -1.95 -29.01 2.67
CA ALA A 74 -3.08 -28.66 1.81
C ALA A 74 -2.96 -29.32 0.42
N SER A 75 -4.11 -29.64 -0.18
CA SER A 75 -4.18 -30.15 -1.56
C SER A 75 -3.94 -29.00 -2.57
N PRO A 76 -2.91 -29.07 -3.43
CA PRO A 76 -2.57 -28.00 -4.37
C PRO A 76 -3.73 -27.65 -5.32
N MET A 77 -4.47 -28.67 -5.77
CA MET A 77 -5.61 -28.47 -6.68
C MET A 77 -6.72 -27.62 -6.03
N ARG A 78 -7.02 -27.88 -4.76
CA ARG A 78 -8.05 -27.10 -4.03
C ARG A 78 -7.59 -25.67 -3.80
N GLN A 79 -6.29 -25.46 -3.56
CA GLN A 79 -5.73 -24.11 -3.43
C GLN A 79 -5.80 -23.32 -4.74
N GLN A 80 -5.43 -23.93 -5.87
CA GLN A 80 -5.49 -23.27 -7.17
C GLN A 80 -6.92 -22.86 -7.54
N ILE A 81 -7.91 -23.73 -7.27
CA ILE A 81 -9.32 -23.41 -7.48
C ILE A 81 -9.74 -22.22 -6.60
N ALA A 82 -9.36 -22.23 -5.31
CA ALA A 82 -9.65 -21.13 -4.40
C ALA A 82 -9.03 -19.80 -4.87
N LEU A 83 -7.79 -19.83 -5.39
CA LEU A 83 -7.12 -18.66 -5.95
C LEU A 83 -7.82 -18.12 -7.19
N ILE A 84 -8.23 -18.99 -8.13
CA ILE A 84 -8.99 -18.57 -9.32
C ILE A 84 -10.31 -17.91 -8.93
N VAL A 85 -11.04 -18.51 -7.98
CA VAL A 85 -12.28 -17.92 -7.45
C VAL A 85 -12.01 -16.57 -6.77
N GLY A 86 -10.93 -16.48 -5.99
CA GLY A 86 -10.51 -15.24 -5.34
C GLY A 86 -10.18 -14.13 -6.33
N VAL A 87 -9.48 -14.45 -7.42
CA VAL A 87 -9.17 -13.50 -8.50
C VAL A 87 -10.45 -13.04 -9.20
N ALA A 88 -11.38 -13.95 -9.51
CA ALA A 88 -12.65 -13.61 -10.14
C ALA A 88 -13.51 -12.70 -9.24
N ALA A 89 -13.56 -13.00 -7.94
CA ALA A 89 -14.26 -12.16 -6.96
C ALA A 89 -13.58 -10.78 -6.80
N GLY A 90 -12.25 -10.73 -6.75
CA GLY A 90 -11.50 -9.47 -6.69
C GLY A 90 -11.73 -8.61 -7.92
N ALA A 91 -11.65 -9.21 -9.11
CA ALA A 91 -11.84 -8.52 -10.39
C ALA A 91 -13.25 -7.96 -10.58
N SER A 92 -14.28 -8.57 -9.97
CA SER A 92 -15.66 -8.05 -10.05
C SER A 92 -15.92 -6.91 -9.05
N VAL A 93 -15.31 -6.96 -7.86
CA VAL A 93 -15.55 -5.99 -6.79
C VAL A 93 -14.63 -4.76 -6.88
N ILE A 94 -13.33 -4.95 -7.11
CA ILE A 94 -12.33 -3.87 -7.03
C ILE A 94 -12.64 -2.70 -7.98
N PRO A 95 -12.96 -2.91 -9.27
CA PRO A 95 -13.26 -1.80 -10.18
C PRO A 95 -14.45 -0.95 -9.71
N SER A 96 -15.48 -1.59 -9.16
CA SER A 96 -16.67 -0.91 -8.64
C SER A 96 -16.32 -0.04 -7.43
N VAL A 97 -15.51 -0.56 -6.50
CA VAL A 97 -15.04 0.18 -5.34
C VAL A 97 -14.11 1.34 -5.75
N LEU A 98 -13.18 1.11 -6.68
CA LEU A 98 -12.29 2.16 -7.19
C LEU A 98 -13.07 3.27 -7.90
N ASN A 99 -14.10 2.93 -8.68
CA ASN A 99 -14.96 3.93 -9.31
C ASN A 99 -15.78 4.73 -8.28
N LEU A 100 -16.24 4.07 -7.22
CA LEU A 100 -16.90 4.76 -6.11
C LEU A 100 -15.95 5.77 -5.43
N LEU A 101 -14.73 5.34 -5.10
CA LEU A 101 -13.71 6.21 -4.51
C LEU A 101 -13.31 7.35 -5.47
N ALA A 102 -13.20 7.06 -6.77
CA ALA A 102 -12.91 8.05 -7.80
C ALA A 102 -13.97 9.15 -7.88
N LYS A 103 -15.25 8.80 -7.72
CA LYS A 103 -16.37 9.76 -7.68
C LYS A 103 -16.45 10.52 -6.36
N ALA A 104 -16.17 9.83 -5.24
CA ALA A 104 -16.25 10.43 -3.92
C ALA A 104 -15.14 11.47 -3.70
N TYR A 105 -13.88 11.09 -3.96
CA TYR A 105 -12.70 11.89 -3.61
C TYR A 105 -11.79 12.18 -4.82
N GLY A 106 -11.73 11.27 -5.79
CA GLY A 106 -10.69 11.30 -6.83
C GLY A 106 -9.32 10.86 -6.32
N PHE A 107 -8.32 10.93 -7.19
CA PHE A 107 -6.94 10.49 -6.91
C PHE A 107 -5.93 11.58 -7.22
N ALA A 108 -4.87 11.65 -6.41
CA ALA A 108 -3.79 12.62 -6.62
C ALA A 108 -3.10 12.39 -7.98
N GLY A 109 -2.98 13.44 -8.79
CA GLY A 109 -2.39 13.37 -10.13
C GLY A 109 -3.33 12.87 -11.23
N ALA A 110 -4.61 12.60 -10.92
CA ALA A 110 -5.64 12.32 -11.92
C ALA A 110 -6.44 13.59 -12.28
N PRO A 111 -7.15 13.61 -13.43
CA PRO A 111 -7.98 14.75 -13.84
C PRO A 111 -9.16 15.04 -12.90
N ASN A 112 -9.58 14.06 -12.09
CA ASN A 112 -10.66 14.15 -11.09
C ASN A 112 -11.93 14.83 -11.63
N VAL A 113 -12.52 14.24 -12.68
CA VAL A 113 -13.74 14.75 -13.30
C VAL A 113 -14.96 14.31 -12.49
N ASN A 114 -15.85 15.25 -12.14
CA ASN A 114 -17.09 15.01 -11.38
C ASN A 114 -16.88 14.41 -9.98
N VAL A 115 -15.86 14.88 -9.26
CA VAL A 115 -15.66 14.54 -7.84
C VAL A 115 -16.58 15.35 -6.94
N VAL A 116 -17.06 14.72 -5.87
CA VAL A 116 -17.86 15.38 -4.83
C VAL A 116 -16.94 16.12 -3.87
N ALA A 117 -16.02 15.42 -3.22
CA ALA A 117 -15.09 16.01 -2.26
C ALA A 117 -13.86 16.65 -2.93
N ALA A 118 -13.44 17.79 -2.40
CA ALA A 118 -12.32 18.57 -2.95
C ALA A 118 -10.92 17.95 -2.71
N ASN A 119 -10.78 17.03 -1.74
CA ASN A 119 -9.49 16.48 -1.33
C ASN A 119 -9.25 15.09 -1.96
N PRO A 120 -8.35 14.97 -2.95
CA PRO A 120 -8.09 13.70 -3.61
C PRO A 120 -7.31 12.73 -2.73
N LEU A 121 -7.59 11.43 -2.92
CA LEU A 121 -6.88 10.38 -2.21
C LEU A 121 -5.41 10.32 -2.67
N PRO A 122 -4.44 10.22 -1.75
CA PRO A 122 -3.04 10.06 -2.10
C PRO A 122 -2.83 8.71 -2.78
N ALA A 123 -2.35 8.73 -4.02
CA ALA A 123 -2.07 7.53 -4.81
C ALA A 123 -0.62 7.51 -5.30
N PRO A 124 0.40 7.57 -4.41
CA PRO A 124 1.79 7.80 -4.78
C PRO A 124 2.33 6.77 -5.79
N GLN A 125 1.87 5.50 -5.72
CA GLN A 125 2.33 4.45 -6.64
C GLN A 125 1.76 4.68 -8.05
N ALA A 126 0.48 5.04 -8.14
CA ALA A 126 -0.15 5.36 -9.41
C ALA A 126 0.44 6.64 -10.01
N THR A 127 0.68 7.67 -9.18
CA THR A 127 1.31 8.93 -9.60
C THR A 127 2.74 8.71 -10.11
N LEU A 128 3.54 7.86 -9.44
CA LEU A 128 4.89 7.53 -9.90
C LEU A 128 4.85 6.82 -11.26
N ILE A 129 4.02 5.78 -11.40
CA ILE A 129 3.91 4.99 -12.64
C ILE A 129 3.42 5.87 -13.80
N SER A 130 2.42 6.74 -13.57
CA SER A 130 1.92 7.65 -14.61
C SER A 130 2.94 8.72 -14.98
N ALA A 131 3.67 9.28 -14.02
CA ALA A 131 4.73 10.25 -14.27
C ALA A 131 5.89 9.64 -15.07
N LEU A 132 6.28 8.39 -14.79
CA LEU A 132 7.29 7.68 -15.57
C LEU A 132 6.82 7.44 -17.01
N ALA A 133 5.58 6.98 -17.20
CA ALA A 133 5.01 6.77 -18.53
C ALA A 133 5.01 8.06 -19.36
N GLN A 134 4.51 9.15 -18.77
CA GLN A 134 4.46 10.47 -19.41
C GLN A 134 5.87 11.04 -19.64
N GLY A 135 6.79 10.84 -18.71
CA GLY A 135 8.17 11.30 -18.80
C GLY A 135 8.94 10.62 -19.94
N VAL A 136 8.85 9.30 -20.05
CA VAL A 136 9.53 8.52 -21.10
C VAL A 136 8.98 8.91 -22.48
N ILE A 137 7.66 8.84 -22.66
CA ILE A 137 7.02 9.09 -23.97
C ILE A 137 7.06 10.57 -24.34
N GLY A 138 7.02 11.46 -23.34
CA GLY A 138 7.13 12.90 -23.53
C GLY A 138 8.57 13.39 -23.73
N GLY A 139 9.58 12.52 -23.59
CA GLY A 139 11.00 12.91 -23.68
C GLY A 139 11.46 13.83 -22.54
N LYS A 140 10.72 13.88 -21.43
CA LYS A 140 11.00 14.74 -20.26
C LYS A 140 11.62 13.99 -19.10
N LEU A 141 11.85 12.67 -19.23
CA LEU A 141 12.44 11.89 -18.16
C LEU A 141 13.92 12.23 -17.98
N GLU A 142 14.29 12.63 -16.77
CA GLU A 142 15.68 12.87 -16.39
C GLU A 142 16.42 11.54 -16.16
N TRP A 143 16.89 10.91 -17.24
CA TRP A 143 17.64 9.65 -17.21
C TRP A 143 18.86 9.71 -16.26
N LYS A 144 19.48 10.88 -16.13
CA LYS A 144 20.58 11.11 -15.19
C LYS A 144 20.13 10.90 -13.73
N MET A 145 18.98 11.44 -13.33
CA MET A 145 18.44 11.22 -11.97
C MET A 145 18.08 9.76 -11.74
N LEU A 146 17.49 9.09 -12.74
CA LEU A 146 17.18 7.66 -12.65
C LEU A 146 18.45 6.82 -12.48
N GLY A 147 19.51 7.14 -13.24
CA GLY A 147 20.82 6.51 -13.11
C GLY A 147 21.48 6.75 -11.76
N ILE A 148 21.40 7.97 -11.22
CA ILE A 148 21.87 8.27 -9.85
C ILE A 148 21.10 7.43 -8.82
N GLY A 149 19.78 7.34 -8.94
CA GLY A 149 18.95 6.50 -8.08
C GLY A 149 19.34 5.03 -8.13
N ALA A 150 19.62 4.50 -9.33
CA ALA A 150 20.11 3.13 -9.50
C ALA A 150 21.47 2.91 -8.84
N LEU A 151 22.41 3.86 -8.99
CA LEU A 151 23.73 3.80 -8.34
C LEU A 151 23.62 3.84 -6.81
N ILE A 152 22.76 4.71 -6.27
CA ILE A 152 22.47 4.75 -4.83
C ILE A 152 21.88 3.42 -4.37
N GLY A 153 20.93 2.86 -5.12
CA GLY A 153 20.34 1.55 -4.81
C GLY A 153 21.37 0.43 -4.76
N VAL A 154 22.25 0.34 -5.75
CA VAL A 154 23.37 -0.62 -5.76
C VAL A 154 24.30 -0.37 -4.58
N GLY A 155 24.66 0.88 -4.31
CA GLY A 155 25.50 1.25 -3.16
C GLY A 155 24.89 0.83 -1.82
N LEU A 156 23.58 0.99 -1.64
CA LEU A 156 22.87 0.56 -0.43
C LEU A 156 22.85 -0.97 -0.29
N VAL A 157 22.62 -1.70 -1.38
CA VAL A 157 22.66 -3.18 -1.37
C VAL A 157 24.06 -3.67 -1.00
N LEU A 158 25.10 -3.10 -1.60
CA LEU A 158 26.48 -3.45 -1.27
C LEU A 158 26.82 -3.11 0.19
N ALA A 159 26.39 -1.95 0.67
CA ALA A 159 26.59 -1.54 2.06
C ALA A 159 25.89 -2.50 3.04
N ASP A 160 24.63 -2.89 2.77
CA ASP A 160 23.88 -3.84 3.60
C ASP A 160 24.57 -5.21 3.64
N GLU A 161 25.02 -5.71 2.49
CA GLU A 161 25.71 -7.00 2.40
C GLU A 161 27.04 -6.97 3.16
N ILE A 162 27.82 -5.88 3.01
CA ILE A 162 29.07 -5.67 3.77
C ILE A 162 28.80 -5.60 5.26
N LEU A 163 27.79 -4.84 5.70
CA LEU A 163 27.40 -4.77 7.12
C LEU A 163 26.98 -6.15 7.66
N GLY A 164 26.29 -6.93 6.83
CA GLY A 164 25.93 -8.31 7.10
C GLY A 164 27.15 -9.21 7.33
N VAL A 165 28.15 -9.14 6.45
CA VAL A 165 29.42 -9.88 6.59
C VAL A 165 30.19 -9.44 7.83
N LEU A 166 30.20 -8.13 8.11
CA LEU A 166 30.84 -7.55 9.29
C LEU A 166 30.07 -7.78 10.61
N LYS A 167 28.95 -8.52 10.57
CA LYS A 167 28.05 -8.76 11.72
C LYS A 167 27.60 -7.47 12.43
N LYS A 168 27.51 -6.37 11.69
CA LYS A 168 26.99 -5.09 12.16
C LYS A 168 25.48 -5.00 11.90
N LEU A 169 24.87 -3.93 12.38
CA LEU A 169 23.46 -3.64 12.13
C LEU A 169 23.24 -3.49 10.61
N ARG A 170 22.35 -4.33 10.06
CA ARG A 170 21.93 -4.28 8.66
C ARG A 170 21.02 -3.08 8.41
N ILE A 171 21.10 -2.50 7.22
CA ILE A 171 20.30 -1.37 6.76
C ILE A 171 19.57 -1.84 5.51
N PRO A 172 18.37 -2.43 5.66
CA PRO A 172 17.63 -2.99 4.52
C PRO A 172 17.41 -1.93 3.44
N PRO A 173 17.93 -2.11 2.21
CA PRO A 173 17.82 -1.11 1.14
C PRO A 173 16.36 -0.77 0.80
N LEU A 174 15.46 -1.74 0.94
CA LEU A 174 14.02 -1.54 0.75
C LEU A 174 13.42 -0.55 1.76
N ALA A 175 13.86 -0.58 3.03
CA ALA A 175 13.38 0.36 4.05
C ALA A 175 13.81 1.80 3.73
N VAL A 176 15.05 1.96 3.27
CA VAL A 176 15.57 3.25 2.81
C VAL A 176 14.80 3.74 1.59
N GLY A 177 14.57 2.86 0.60
CA GLY A 177 13.80 3.17 -0.61
C GLY A 177 12.37 3.61 -0.30
N ILE A 178 11.67 2.89 0.58
CA ILE A 178 10.32 3.26 1.03
C ILE A 178 10.32 4.63 1.72
N GLY A 179 11.32 4.92 2.55
CA GLY A 179 11.46 6.21 3.24
C GLY A 179 11.69 7.39 2.29
N ILE A 180 12.44 7.20 1.21
CA ILE A 180 12.64 8.23 0.16
C ILE A 180 11.37 8.43 -0.67
N TYR A 181 10.64 7.35 -0.90
CA TYR A 181 9.53 7.31 -1.83
C TYR A 181 8.19 7.76 -1.23
N LEU A 182 7.91 7.45 0.05
CA LEU A 182 6.64 7.76 0.67
C LEU A 182 6.55 9.21 1.19
N PRO A 183 5.35 9.84 1.13
CA PRO A 183 5.12 11.14 1.74
C PRO A 183 5.43 11.13 3.24
N MET A 184 5.91 12.26 3.77
CA MET A 184 6.25 12.41 5.20
C MET A 184 5.08 12.05 6.12
N SER A 185 3.85 12.36 5.74
CA SER A 185 2.65 12.00 6.52
C SER A 185 2.48 10.48 6.67
N ALA A 186 2.69 9.72 5.60
CA ALA A 186 2.62 8.26 5.62
C ALA A 186 3.81 7.66 6.39
N THR A 187 5.02 8.15 6.15
CA THR A 187 6.23 7.70 6.86
C THR A 187 6.14 7.96 8.36
N PHE A 188 5.59 9.11 8.77
CA PHE A 188 5.40 9.44 10.17
C PHE A 188 4.43 8.48 10.87
N ALA A 189 3.30 8.14 10.22
CA ALA A 189 2.37 7.14 10.74
C ALA A 189 3.02 5.77 10.94
N VAL A 190 3.88 5.35 10.00
CA VAL A 190 4.67 4.11 10.11
C VAL A 190 5.63 4.16 11.30
N ILE A 191 6.33 5.29 11.50
CA ILE A 191 7.26 5.48 12.63
C ILE A 191 6.50 5.40 13.97
N VAL A 192 5.37 6.11 14.08
CA VAL A 192 4.53 6.07 15.29
C VAL A 192 4.05 4.65 15.57
N GLY A 193 3.56 3.95 14.54
CA GLY A 193 3.17 2.55 14.63
C GLY A 193 4.32 1.64 15.09
N ALA A 194 5.52 1.83 14.56
CA ALA A 194 6.71 1.06 14.94
C ALA A 194 7.13 1.29 16.40
N VAL A 195 7.05 2.54 16.89
CA VAL A 195 7.33 2.87 18.30
C VAL A 195 6.32 2.19 19.22
N ILE A 196 5.03 2.26 18.89
CA ILE A 196 3.96 1.61 19.66
C ILE A 196 4.13 0.09 19.64
N SER A 197 4.45 -0.50 18.49
CA SER A 197 4.72 -1.93 18.35
C SER A 197 5.91 -2.35 19.21
N HIS A 198 7.03 -1.62 19.14
CA HIS A 198 8.22 -1.91 19.93
C HIS A 198 7.93 -1.91 21.44
N TRP A 199 7.14 -0.93 21.90
CA TRP A 199 6.68 -0.86 23.28
C TRP A 199 5.78 -2.03 23.67
N TYR A 200 4.83 -2.41 22.81
CA TYR A 200 3.93 -3.53 23.04
C TYR A 200 4.69 -4.87 23.07
N ASP A 201 5.59 -5.09 22.12
CA ASP A 201 6.41 -6.31 22.01
C ASP A 201 7.34 -6.45 23.23
N GLY A 202 7.83 -5.34 23.78
CA GLY A 202 8.56 -5.32 25.04
C GLY A 202 7.72 -5.84 26.20
N ARG A 203 6.44 -5.45 26.28
CA ARG A 203 5.51 -5.93 27.31
C ARG A 203 5.02 -7.35 27.06
N ALA A 204 4.72 -7.71 25.81
CA ALA A 204 4.23 -9.02 25.40
C ALA A 204 5.23 -10.13 25.76
N ARG A 205 6.54 -9.88 25.59
CA ARG A 205 7.62 -10.81 25.98
C ARG A 205 7.68 -11.10 27.48
N ALA A 206 7.21 -10.18 28.33
CA ALA A 206 7.18 -10.37 29.78
C ALA A 206 5.90 -11.09 30.27
N MET A 207 4.98 -11.48 29.37
CA MET A 207 3.70 -12.08 29.73
C MET A 207 3.77 -13.61 29.89
N PRO A 208 2.81 -14.21 30.62
CA PRO A 208 2.75 -15.67 30.78
C PRO A 208 2.63 -16.45 29.46
N ASN A 209 2.00 -15.85 28.44
CA ASN A 209 1.87 -16.44 27.11
C ASN A 209 2.23 -15.43 26.00
N PRO A 210 3.52 -15.25 25.69
CA PRO A 210 3.99 -14.29 24.70
C PRO A 210 3.43 -14.54 23.29
N ALA A 211 3.40 -15.80 22.85
CA ALA A 211 2.93 -16.17 21.52
C ALA A 211 1.45 -15.78 21.29
N ARG A 212 0.62 -15.85 22.33
CA ARG A 212 -0.77 -15.38 22.27
C ARG A 212 -0.85 -13.86 22.21
N ALA A 213 -0.03 -13.15 22.98
CA ALA A 213 0.00 -11.69 22.98
C ALA A 213 0.42 -11.13 21.61
N ASP A 214 1.39 -11.75 20.95
CA ASP A 214 1.85 -11.37 19.61
C ASP A 214 0.75 -11.56 18.55
N ARG A 215 0.09 -12.72 18.57
CA ARG A 215 -1.05 -13.02 17.67
C ARG A 215 -2.20 -12.04 17.87
N LEU A 216 -2.51 -11.71 19.12
CA LEU A 216 -3.57 -10.75 19.45
C LEU A 216 -3.24 -9.35 18.97
N GLY A 217 -1.99 -8.90 19.15
CA GLY A 217 -1.50 -7.62 18.64
C GLY A 217 -1.62 -7.52 17.12
N THR A 218 -1.19 -8.56 16.41
CA THR A 218 -1.29 -8.65 14.95
C THR A 218 -2.76 -8.62 14.48
N LEU A 219 -3.65 -9.34 15.18
CA LEU A 219 -5.07 -9.39 14.87
C LEU A 219 -5.76 -8.02 15.06
N VAL A 220 -5.49 -7.34 16.17
CA VAL A 220 -6.06 -6.01 16.44
C VAL A 220 -5.53 -4.97 15.45
N ALA A 221 -4.22 -4.96 15.15
CA ALA A 221 -3.65 -4.07 14.14
C ALA A 221 -4.25 -4.32 12.76
N SER A 222 -4.36 -5.59 12.33
CA SER A 222 -5.00 -5.96 11.07
C SER A 222 -6.47 -5.55 11.03
N GLY A 223 -7.19 -5.72 12.15
CA GLY A 223 -8.58 -5.29 12.30
C GLY A 223 -8.75 -3.77 12.19
N LEU A 224 -7.83 -2.98 12.73
CA LEU A 224 -7.84 -1.52 12.58
C LEU A 224 -7.61 -1.10 11.13
N ILE A 225 -6.66 -1.74 10.43
CA ILE A 225 -6.39 -1.47 9.00
C ILE A 225 -7.61 -1.79 8.15
N VAL A 226 -8.17 -3.00 8.29
CA VAL A 226 -9.33 -3.44 7.52
C VAL A 226 -10.58 -2.63 7.89
N GLY A 227 -10.76 -2.31 9.16
CA GLY A 227 -11.89 -1.53 9.66
C GLY A 227 -11.91 -0.11 9.08
N GLU A 228 -10.75 0.56 9.05
CA GLU A 228 -10.62 1.87 8.41
C GLU A 228 -10.97 1.80 6.92
N SER A 229 -10.46 0.79 6.20
CA SER A 229 -10.74 0.63 4.77
C SER A 229 -12.21 0.36 4.47
N ILE A 230 -12.88 -0.50 5.26
CA ILE A 230 -14.32 -0.77 5.12
C ILE A 230 -15.12 0.50 5.38
N TRP A 231 -14.79 1.22 6.47
CA TRP A 231 -15.45 2.48 6.78
C TRP A 231 -15.23 3.52 5.69
N GLY A 232 -14.03 3.60 5.11
CA GLY A 232 -13.71 4.48 3.99
C GLY A 232 -14.57 4.23 2.76
N VAL A 233 -14.82 2.96 2.42
CA VAL A 233 -15.73 2.58 1.32
C VAL A 233 -17.18 2.95 1.64
N ILE A 234 -17.64 2.70 2.87
CA ILE A 234 -18.99 3.09 3.32
C ILE A 234 -19.14 4.61 3.22
N ASN A 235 -18.19 5.36 3.76
CA ASN A 235 -18.20 6.82 3.74
C ASN A 235 -18.19 7.38 2.31
N ALA A 236 -17.40 6.79 1.40
CA ALA A 236 -17.42 7.15 -0.01
C ALA A 236 -18.80 6.92 -0.65
N GLY A 237 -19.47 5.81 -0.30
CA GLY A 237 -20.85 5.53 -0.67
C GLY A 237 -21.82 6.62 -0.22
N LEU A 238 -21.68 7.07 1.03
CA LEU A 238 -22.51 8.14 1.60
C LEU A 238 -22.23 9.49 0.93
N ILE A 239 -20.97 9.84 0.67
CA ILE A 239 -20.58 11.08 0.00
C ILE A 239 -21.22 11.16 -1.38
N VAL A 240 -21.10 10.10 -2.17
CA VAL A 240 -21.69 10.03 -3.51
C VAL A 240 -23.22 10.01 -3.44
N GLY A 241 -23.79 9.23 -2.52
CA GLY A 241 -25.25 9.09 -2.37
C GLY A 241 -25.96 10.37 -1.93
N PHE A 242 -25.34 11.13 -1.02
CA PHE A 242 -25.90 12.40 -0.53
C PHE A 242 -25.39 13.64 -1.29
N SER A 243 -24.42 13.48 -2.19
CA SER A 243 -23.75 14.60 -2.90
C SER A 243 -23.24 15.66 -1.92
N LYS A 244 -22.69 15.22 -0.79
CA LYS A 244 -22.14 16.08 0.27
C LYS A 244 -20.79 15.53 0.72
N ASP A 245 -19.82 16.42 0.87
CA ASP A 245 -18.44 16.08 1.28
C ASP A 245 -18.38 15.47 2.68
N ALA A 246 -19.24 15.92 3.59
CA ALA A 246 -19.28 15.47 4.98
C ALA A 246 -20.72 15.06 5.39
N PRO A 247 -21.22 13.91 4.90
CA PRO A 247 -22.61 13.51 5.10
C PRO A 247 -22.95 13.14 6.55
N ILE A 248 -21.94 12.80 7.36
CA ILE A 248 -22.05 12.40 8.78
C ILE A 248 -21.51 13.49 9.72
N ALA A 249 -21.30 14.72 9.23
CA ALA A 249 -20.84 15.81 10.08
C ALA A 249 -21.86 16.11 11.20
N LEU A 250 -21.46 15.88 12.45
CA LEU A 250 -22.28 16.16 13.63
C LEU A 250 -22.16 17.62 14.09
N VAL A 251 -21.07 18.30 13.70
CA VAL A 251 -20.71 19.62 14.18
C VAL A 251 -20.31 20.50 12.99
N PRO A 252 -20.61 21.81 12.98
CA PRO A 252 -20.19 22.72 11.91
C PRO A 252 -18.67 22.79 11.76
N GLU A 253 -18.19 23.07 10.55
CA GLU A 253 -16.75 23.25 10.26
C GLU A 253 -16.10 24.35 11.10
N SER A 254 -16.88 25.33 11.56
CA SER A 254 -16.42 26.44 12.40
C SER A 254 -16.10 26.03 13.84
N PHE A 255 -16.42 24.80 14.25
CA PHE A 255 -16.13 24.32 15.60
C PHE A 255 -14.66 23.92 15.73
N ALA A 256 -13.84 24.89 16.11
CA ALA A 256 -12.40 24.73 16.30
C ALA A 256 -11.96 23.52 17.16
N PRO A 257 -12.72 23.06 18.18
CA PRO A 257 -12.32 21.87 18.95
C PRO A 257 -12.52 20.52 18.24
N ALA A 258 -13.25 20.45 17.11
CA ALA A 258 -13.58 19.18 16.45
C ALA A 258 -12.34 18.31 16.11
N PRO A 259 -11.27 18.84 15.49
CA PRO A 259 -10.08 18.05 15.17
C PRO A 259 -9.40 17.48 16.42
N TRP A 260 -9.34 18.28 17.50
CA TRP A 260 -8.73 17.87 18.76
C TRP A 260 -9.52 16.77 19.47
N LEU A 261 -10.84 16.86 19.48
CA LEU A 261 -11.70 15.80 20.01
C LEU A 261 -11.56 14.50 19.20
N GLY A 262 -11.44 14.60 17.87
CA GLY A 262 -11.16 13.46 17.00
C GLY A 262 -9.83 12.78 17.35
N VAL A 263 -8.76 13.57 17.49
CA VAL A 263 -7.43 13.06 17.89
C VAL A 263 -7.48 12.43 19.28
N LEU A 264 -8.13 13.07 20.26
CA LEU A 264 -8.27 12.53 21.61
C LEU A 264 -9.06 11.22 21.62
N GLY A 265 -10.15 11.14 20.85
CA GLY A 265 -10.93 9.91 20.70
C GLY A 265 -10.12 8.78 20.06
N PHE A 266 -9.36 9.10 19.01
CA PHE A 266 -8.48 8.16 18.33
C PHE A 266 -7.37 7.63 19.26
N VAL A 267 -6.64 8.53 19.93
CA VAL A 267 -5.59 8.17 20.91
C VAL A 267 -6.20 7.38 22.07
N GLY A 268 -7.34 7.81 22.59
CA GLY A 268 -8.05 7.11 23.66
C GLY A 268 -8.45 5.69 23.26
N THR A 269 -8.92 5.51 22.02
CA THR A 269 -9.26 4.19 21.47
C THR A 269 -8.03 3.30 21.34
N ILE A 270 -6.91 3.84 20.85
CA ILE A 270 -5.64 3.11 20.79
C ILE A 270 -5.22 2.68 22.20
N VAL A 271 -5.14 3.62 23.15
CA VAL A 271 -4.74 3.31 24.53
C VAL A 271 -5.66 2.27 25.17
N TRP A 272 -6.96 2.38 24.94
CA TRP A 272 -7.95 1.42 25.42
C TRP A 272 -7.75 0.03 24.81
N LEU A 273 -7.57 -0.07 23.49
CA LEU A 273 -7.32 -1.34 22.80
C LEU A 273 -6.04 -2.00 23.29
N TYR A 274 -4.94 -1.25 23.41
CA TYR A 274 -3.68 -1.78 23.92
C TYR A 274 -3.80 -2.21 25.39
N GLY A 275 -4.48 -1.42 26.23
CA GLY A 275 -4.78 -1.81 27.61
C GLY A 275 -5.64 -3.08 27.70
N TRP A 276 -6.65 -3.20 26.84
CA TRP A 276 -7.50 -4.39 26.75
C TRP A 276 -6.72 -5.62 26.29
N MET A 277 -5.86 -5.49 25.28
CA MET A 277 -4.99 -6.57 24.80
C MET A 277 -4.06 -7.07 25.92
N LEU A 278 -3.42 -6.15 26.64
CA LEU A 278 -2.51 -6.52 27.73
C LEU A 278 -3.26 -7.25 28.86
N ARG A 279 -4.48 -6.80 29.21
CA ARG A 279 -5.31 -7.49 30.22
C ARG A 279 -5.75 -8.89 29.77
N ARG A 280 -6.21 -9.03 28.52
CA ARG A 280 -6.63 -10.30 27.94
C ARG A 280 -5.49 -11.32 27.87
N SER A 281 -4.28 -10.86 27.56
CA SER A 281 -3.07 -11.69 27.50
C SER A 281 -2.56 -12.09 28.89
N ALA A 282 -2.84 -11.33 29.94
CA ALA A 282 -2.45 -11.64 31.32
C ALA A 282 -3.39 -12.63 32.03
N VAL A 283 -4.68 -12.68 31.67
CA VAL A 283 -5.71 -13.48 32.36
C VAL A 283 -5.80 -14.93 31.84
N ALA A 284 -5.23 -15.23 30.68
CA ALA A 284 -5.33 -16.56 30.08
C ALA A 284 -4.32 -17.54 30.71
N ARG A 285 -4.80 -18.41 31.61
CA ARG A 285 -4.19 -19.72 31.89
C ARG A 285 -4.40 -20.67 30.72
#